data_AF-A0A235G9Q4-F1
#
_entry.id   AF-A0A235G9Q4-F1
#
_cell.length_a   1.000
_cell.length_b   1.000
_cell.length_c   1.000
_cell.angle_alpha   90.00
_cell.angle_beta   90.00
_cell.angle_gamma   90.00
#
_symmetry.space_group_name_H-M   'P 1'
#
loop_
_entity.id
_entity.type
_entity.pdbx_description
1 polymer ?
#
loop_
_entity_poly.entity_id
_entity_poly.type
_entity_poly.pdbx_seq_one_letter_code
_entity_poly.pdbx_strand_id
1 'polypeptide(L)' 'MNAIECIAGEGFMTKAHKVTTRTASRGVEESVQFATAGVRLAGGTVTEADKAATRRVLTGVSTAEQELAAFRQELGL' A
#
# COMPACT_ATOMS: atom_id res chain seq x y z
N MET A 1 -10.58 -42.68 26.88
CA MET A 1 -10.05 -42.53 25.52
C MET A 1 -10.36 -41.11 25.07
N ASN A 2 -9.35 -40.44 24.50
CA ASN A 2 -9.10 -38.99 24.60
C ASN A 2 -10.15 -38.06 23.97
N ALA A 3 -10.52 -37.01 24.71
CA ALA A 3 -11.26 -35.85 24.21
C ALA A 3 -10.28 -34.93 23.47
N ILE A 4 -10.45 -34.83 22.15
CA ILE A 4 -9.87 -33.76 21.32
C ILE A 4 -10.91 -32.64 21.34
N GLU A 5 -10.88 -31.79 22.37
CA GLU A 5 -11.73 -30.60 22.41
C GLU A 5 -10.89 -29.35 22.11
N CYS A 6 -11.12 -28.85 20.90
CA CYS A 6 -11.17 -27.44 20.51
C CYS A 6 -10.33 -26.45 21.34
N ILE A 7 -9.09 -26.23 20.91
CA ILE A 7 -8.37 -24.99 21.24
C ILE A 7 -9.01 -23.87 20.41
N ALA A 8 -9.78 -23.04 21.11
CA ALA A 8 -10.49 -21.88 20.62
C ALA A 8 -9.63 -21.01 19.66
N GLY A 9 -10.06 -20.97 18.40
CA GLY A 9 -9.56 -20.04 17.40
C GLY A 9 -10.18 -18.67 17.59
N GLU A 10 -9.46 -17.75 18.24
CA GLU A 10 -9.76 -16.31 18.18
C GLU A 10 -8.51 -15.42 18.30
N GLY A 11 -7.43 -15.92 18.91
CA GLY A 11 -6.17 -15.17 19.05
C GLY A 11 -5.16 -15.32 17.90
N PHE A 12 -5.31 -16.33 17.03
CA PHE A 12 -4.34 -16.62 15.97
C PHE A 12 -4.68 -15.93 14.64
N MET A 13 -5.97 -15.88 14.25
CA MET A 13 -6.41 -15.20 13.02
C MET A 13 -6.24 -13.68 13.08
N THR A 14 -6.49 -13.07 14.23
CA THR A 14 -6.30 -11.61 14.44
C THR A 14 -4.83 -11.21 14.37
N LYS A 15 -3.92 -12.02 14.94
CA LYS A 15 -2.47 -11.79 14.84
C LYS A 15 -1.95 -12.04 13.45
N ALA A 16 -2.38 -13.11 12.77
CA ALA A 16 -2.01 -13.39 11.40
C ALA A 16 -2.45 -12.26 10.45
N HIS A 17 -3.69 -11.78 10.57
CA HIS A 17 -4.18 -10.64 9.78
C HIS A 17 -3.42 -9.35 10.06
N LYS A 18 -3.07 -9.07 11.33
CA LYS A 18 -2.25 -7.91 11.71
C LYS A 18 -0.82 -8.00 11.19
N VAL A 19 -0.25 -9.20 11.10
CA VAL A 19 1.09 -9.43 10.56
C VAL A 19 1.09 -9.32 9.04
N THR A 20 0.11 -9.92 8.34
CA THR A 20 0.02 -9.83 6.88
C THR A 20 -0.24 -8.40 6.41
N THR A 21 -1.13 -7.66 7.07
CA THR A 21 -1.36 -6.25 6.80
C THR A 21 -0.12 -5.40 7.05
N ARG A 22 0.61 -5.63 8.16
CA ARG A 22 1.85 -4.90 8.44
C ARG A 22 2.97 -5.17 7.43
N THR A 23 3.10 -6.41 6.96
CA THR A 23 4.07 -6.79 5.92
C THR A 23 3.68 -6.19 4.56
N ALA A 24 2.41 -6.22 4.20
CA ALA A 24 1.91 -5.57 2.99
C ALA A 24 2.13 -4.05 3.03
N SER A 25 1.80 -3.39 4.15
CA SER A 25 2.06 -1.96 4.34
C SER A 25 3.55 -1.61 4.28
N ARG A 26 4.42 -2.48 4.80
CA ARG A 26 5.88 -2.30 4.68
C ARG A 26 6.34 -2.39 3.22
N GLY A 27 5.82 -3.35 2.46
CA GLY A 27 6.11 -3.48 1.02
C GLY A 27 5.62 -2.30 0.19
N VAL A 28 4.47 -1.70 0.56
CA VAL A 28 3.98 -0.47 -0.08
C VAL A 28 4.95 0.69 0.14
N GLU A 29 5.41 0.92 1.38
CA GLU A 29 6.32 2.03 1.66
C GLU A 29 7.70 1.83 1.01
N GLU A 30 8.22 0.59 1.00
CA GLU A 30 9.45 0.25 0.27
C GLU A 30 9.31 0.50 -1.23
N SER A 31 8.16 0.17 -1.81
CA SER A 31 7.86 0.44 -3.24
C SER A 31 7.78 1.94 -3.53
N VAL A 32 7.15 2.73 -2.65
CA VAL A 32 7.08 4.20 -2.77
C VAL A 32 8.47 4.83 -2.70
N GLN A 33 9.32 4.36 -1.78
CA GLN A 33 10.70 4.83 -1.64
C GLN A 33 11.54 4.48 -2.87
N PHE A 34 11.41 3.25 -3.40
CA PHE A 34 12.10 2.82 -4.60
C PHE A 34 11.71 3.67 -5.82
N ALA A 35 10.40 3.86 -6.07
CA ALA A 35 9.92 4.70 -7.15
C ALA A 35 10.40 6.16 -7.00
N THR A 36 10.35 6.71 -5.78
CA THR A 36 10.84 8.06 -5.48
C THR A 36 12.34 8.20 -5.79
N ALA A 37 13.15 7.21 -5.43
CA ALA A 37 14.57 7.20 -5.73
C ALA A 37 14.82 7.16 -7.25
N GLY A 38 14.07 6.34 -7.99
CA GLY A 38 14.14 6.28 -9.45
C GLY A 38 13.87 7.63 -10.12
N VAL A 39 12.80 8.33 -9.72
CA VAL A 39 12.48 9.66 -10.26
C VAL A 39 13.58 10.68 -9.94
N ARG A 40 14.11 10.67 -8.71
CA ARG A 40 15.20 11.58 -8.31
C ARG A 40 16.50 11.30 -9.06
N LEU A 41 16.83 10.04 -9.31
CA LEU A 41 18.00 9.65 -10.11
C LEU A 41 17.88 10.14 -11.55
N ALA A 42 16.66 10.19 -12.09
CA ALA A 42 16.38 10.78 -13.40
C ALA A 42 16.35 12.32 -13.38
N GLY A 43 16.65 12.97 -12.24
CA GLY A 43 16.61 14.42 -12.08
C GLY A 43 15.21 15.01 -11.87
N GLY A 44 14.20 14.15 -11.68
CA GLY A 44 12.82 14.55 -11.43
C GLY A 44 12.54 14.90 -9.98
N THR A 45 11.43 15.60 -9.76
CA THR A 45 10.92 15.95 -8.43
C THR A 45 9.71 15.07 -8.11
N VAL A 46 9.63 14.62 -6.86
CA VAL A 46 8.48 13.87 -6.32
C VAL A 46 7.93 14.66 -5.14
N THR A 47 6.65 15.03 -5.23
CA THR A 47 5.91 15.73 -4.19
C THR A 47 5.29 14.73 -3.18
N GLU A 48 4.81 15.24 -2.05
CA GLU A 48 4.06 14.41 -1.11
C GLU A 48 2.70 13.97 -1.68
N ALA A 49 2.12 14.73 -2.62
CA ALA A 49 0.91 14.34 -3.33
C ALA A 49 1.16 13.10 -4.22
N ASP A 50 2.30 13.05 -4.92
CA ASP A 50 2.69 11.90 -5.76
C ASP A 50 2.86 10.63 -4.93
N LYS A 51 3.48 10.74 -3.75
CA LYS A 51 3.64 9.62 -2.82
C LYS A 51 2.28 9.16 -2.28
N ALA A 52 1.39 10.10 -1.94
CA ALA A 52 0.05 9.79 -1.46
C ALA A 52 -0.78 9.07 -2.55
N ALA A 53 -0.72 9.53 -3.79
CA ALA A 53 -1.35 8.88 -4.94
C ALA A 53 -0.80 7.47 -5.14
N THR A 54 0.52 7.31 -5.12
CA THR A 54 1.18 6.00 -5.24
C THR A 54 0.74 5.04 -4.13
N ARG A 55 0.61 5.51 -2.88
CA ARG A 55 0.09 4.69 -1.77
C ARG A 55 -1.36 4.27 -2.02
N ARG A 56 -2.23 5.18 -2.47
CA ARG A 56 -3.64 4.84 -2.79
C ARG A 56 -3.73 3.77 -3.89
N VAL A 57 -2.90 3.87 -4.93
CA VAL A 57 -2.82 2.86 -5.99
C VAL A 57 -2.34 1.51 -5.46
N LEU A 58 -1.23 1.48 -4.72
CA LEU A 58 -0.65 0.22 -4.23
C LEU A 58 -1.50 -0.46 -3.15
N THR A 59 -2.34 0.31 -2.45
CA THR A 59 -3.30 -0.21 -1.46
C THR A 59 -4.67 -0.57 -2.07
N GLY A 60 -4.87 -0.29 -3.37
CA GLY A 60 -6.13 -0.54 -4.07
C GLY A 60 -7.26 0.43 -3.74
N VAL A 61 -6.97 1.56 -3.08
CA VAL A 61 -7.95 2.63 -2.80
C VAL A 61 -8.38 3.34 -4.08
N SER A 62 -7.46 3.48 -5.04
CA SER A 62 -7.71 4.04 -6.36
C SER A 62 -6.93 3.27 -7.42
N THR A 63 -7.33 3.40 -8.69
CA THR A 63 -6.54 2.91 -9.82
C THR A 63 -5.58 3.98 -10.32
N ALA A 64 -4.55 3.56 -11.06
CA ALA A 64 -3.61 4.50 -11.68
C ALA A 64 -4.32 5.45 -12.67
N GLU A 65 -5.33 4.95 -13.39
CA GLU A 65 -6.14 5.76 -14.31
C GLU A 65 -6.96 6.82 -13.58
N GLN A 66 -7.50 6.50 -12.41
CA GLN A 66 -8.26 7.44 -11.59
C GLN A 66 -7.38 8.57 -11.06
N GLU A 67 -6.21 8.25 -10.51
CA GLU A 67 -5.25 9.26 -10.04
C GLU A 67 -4.71 10.10 -11.22
N LEU A 68 -4.46 9.49 -12.37
CA LEU A 68 -4.01 10.20 -13.57
C LEU A 68 -5.09 11.14 -14.12
N ALA A 69 -6.35 10.73 -14.10
CA ALA A 69 -7.47 11.56 -14.51
C ALA A 69 -7.64 12.77 -13.56
N ALA A 70 -7.56 12.55 -12.25
CA ALA A 70 -7.61 13.62 -11.26
C ALA A 70 -6.45 14.62 -11.46
N PHE A 71 -5.23 14.12 -11.67
CA PHE A 71 -4.07 14.97 -11.94
C PHE A 71 -4.23 15.80 -13.23
N ARG A 72 -4.79 15.23 -14.30
CA ARG A 72 -5.10 15.98 -15.53
C ARG A 72 -6.12 17.09 -15.30
N GLN A 73 -7.17 16.81 -14.51
CA GLN A 73 -8.15 17.82 -14.15
C GLN A 73 -7.53 18.98 -13.36
N GLU A 74 -6.61 18.71 -12.43
CA GLU A 74 -5.87 19.76 -11.71
C GLU A 74 -5.02 20.63 -12.65
N LEU A 75 -4.49 20.05 -13.72
CA LEU A 75 -3.76 20.77 -14.77
C LEU A 75 -4.66 21.46 -15.81
N GLY A 76 -5.98 21.23 -15.78
CA GLY A 76 -6.93 21.73 -16.76
C GLY A 76 -6.83 21.04 -18.14
N LEU A 77 -6.38 19.78 -18.17
CA LEU A 77 -6.20 18.95 -19.37
C LEU A 77 -7.29 17.89 -19.54
#